data_AF-A0A8J5T5A5-F1
#
_entry.id   AF-A0A8J5T5A5-F1
#
_cell.length_a   1.000
_cell.length_b   1.000
_cell.length_c   1.000
_cell.angle_alpha   90.00
_cell.angle_beta   90.00
_cell.angle_gamma   90.00
#
_symmetry.space_group_name_H-M   'P 1'
#
loop_
_entity.id
_entity.type
_entity.pdbx_description
1 polymer ?
#
loop_
_entity_poly.entity_id
_entity_poly.type
_entity_poly.pdbx_seq_one_letter_code
_entity_poly.pdbx_strand_id
1 'polypeptide(L)'
;MGLALRLVRRLERWFELMGAEYAYMATDKSNEASLRLFTGRCGYSKFRTPSLLVHPVHAHRLRVPRRATVFRLGTGDAERLYSSRFAHVEFFPADIGVVLGNHLSIGTFLAVIDDGSGHGGEWRGAERFLASPPASWAMASLWDCGGVFRLEVRGASRVRRAAAAASRSLDRAARWMRVPSVPDFFSPFAGWFTYGLGGDGPDAALAAEALFASFVNMARGRAAAVAVEVAACDPLRRRIPHWRRLSCTEDLWCMKRLIGEIDGWDWARSAPGHSIFVDPREV
;
A
#
# COMPACT_ATOMS: atom_id res chain seq x y z
N MET A 1 34.40 -12.61 -2.27
CA MET A 1 32.99 -13.03 -2.14
C MET A 1 32.53 -12.75 -0.69
N GLY A 2 31.33 -12.20 -0.46
CA GLY A 2 30.84 -11.88 0.91
C GLY A 2 30.55 -10.41 1.22
N LEU A 3 30.54 -9.53 0.21
CA LEU A 3 30.22 -8.11 0.39
C LEU A 3 28.82 -7.91 0.97
N ALA A 4 27.80 -8.58 0.42
CA ALA A 4 26.42 -8.49 0.91
C ALA A 4 26.30 -8.86 2.40
N LEU A 5 26.93 -9.96 2.84
CA LEU A 5 26.93 -10.36 4.25
C LEU A 5 27.59 -9.31 5.15
N ARG A 6 28.71 -8.72 4.72
CA ARG A 6 29.38 -7.65 5.47
C ARG A 6 28.52 -6.39 5.57
N LEU A 7 27.80 -6.04 4.49
CA LEU A 7 26.87 -4.92 4.47
C LEU A 7 25.71 -5.14 5.43
N VAL A 8 25.04 -6.30 5.37
CA VAL A 8 23.93 -6.64 6.28
C VAL A 8 24.40 -6.56 7.74
N ARG A 9 25.54 -7.17 8.09
CA ARG A 9 26.09 -7.10 9.46
C ARG A 9 26.45 -5.67 9.90
N ARG A 10 26.82 -4.79 8.98
CA ARG A 10 27.13 -3.40 9.31
C ARG A 10 25.84 -2.59 9.54
N LEU A 11 24.80 -2.85 8.75
CA LEU A 11 23.46 -2.28 8.95
C LEU A 11 22.85 -2.75 10.27
N GLU A 12 22.90 -4.04 10.58
CA GLU A 12 22.41 -4.60 11.85
C GLU A 12 23.05 -3.91 13.06
N ARG A 13 24.38 -3.77 13.07
CA ARG A 13 25.08 -3.04 14.13
C ARG A 13 24.65 -1.58 14.22
N TRP A 14 24.35 -0.93 13.09
CA TRP A 14 23.86 0.44 13.11
C TRP A 14 22.43 0.51 13.67
N PHE A 15 21.55 -0.41 13.27
CA PHE A 15 20.19 -0.52 13.83
C PHE A 15 20.22 -0.74 15.35
N GLU A 16 21.06 -1.64 15.84
CA GLU A 16 21.26 -1.87 17.28
C GLU A 16 21.71 -0.59 18.01
N LEU A 17 22.67 0.16 17.43
CA LEU A 17 23.15 1.43 17.98
C LEU A 17 22.07 2.52 18.00
N MET A 18 21.13 2.48 17.05
CA MET A 18 19.99 3.39 16.98
C MET A 18 18.81 2.93 17.83
N GLY A 19 18.94 1.83 18.58
CA GLY A 19 17.90 1.30 19.45
C GLY A 19 16.78 0.55 18.73
N ALA A 20 17.01 0.09 17.50
CA ALA A 20 16.02 -0.70 16.78
C ALA A 20 15.87 -2.10 17.42
N GLU A 21 14.63 -2.49 17.70
CA GLU A 21 14.33 -3.80 18.29
C GLU A 21 14.30 -4.92 17.24
N TYR A 22 13.92 -4.57 16.02
CA TYR A 22 13.77 -5.48 14.89
C TYR A 22 14.45 -4.93 13.64
N ALA A 23 14.96 -5.83 12.81
CA ALA A 23 15.30 -5.58 11.43
C ALA A 23 14.45 -6.46 10.53
N TYR A 24 14.01 -5.94 9.40
CA TYR A 24 13.31 -6.73 8.40
C TYR A 24 13.86 -6.45 7.00
N MET A 25 13.56 -7.36 6.08
CA MET A 25 13.82 -7.19 4.66
C MET A 25 12.63 -7.72 3.87
N ALA A 26 12.37 -7.12 2.71
CA ALA A 26 11.39 -7.57 1.75
C ALA A 26 12.10 -7.99 0.46
N THR A 27 11.67 -9.11 -0.12
CA THR A 27 12.16 -9.57 -1.42
C THR A 27 11.10 -10.41 -2.14
N ASP A 28 11.16 -10.47 -3.46
CA ASP A 28 10.40 -11.45 -4.23
C ASP A 28 10.80 -12.87 -3.82
N LYS A 29 9.81 -13.77 -3.70
CA LYS A 29 10.01 -15.18 -3.31
C LYS A 29 10.99 -15.96 -4.20
N SER A 30 11.18 -15.55 -5.45
CA SER A 30 12.08 -16.18 -6.42
C SER A 30 13.54 -15.75 -6.26
N ASN A 31 13.82 -14.74 -5.43
CA ASN A 31 15.17 -14.27 -5.15
C ASN A 31 15.90 -15.18 -4.14
N GLU A 32 16.18 -16.40 -4.57
CA GLU A 32 16.81 -17.43 -3.73
C GLU A 32 18.14 -16.98 -3.12
N ALA A 33 18.91 -16.17 -3.83
CA ALA A 33 20.20 -15.68 -3.35
C ALA A 33 20.04 -14.80 -2.10
N SER A 34 19.08 -13.88 -2.12
CA SER A 34 18.78 -13.01 -0.97
C SER A 34 18.16 -13.83 0.16
N LEU A 35 17.23 -14.73 -0.14
CA LEU A 35 16.62 -15.60 0.86
C LEU A 35 17.68 -16.43 1.60
N ARG A 36 18.57 -17.12 0.88
CA ARG A 36 19.65 -17.91 1.49
C ARG A 36 20.62 -17.06 2.32
N LEU A 37 20.88 -15.81 1.91
CA LEU A 37 21.71 -14.91 2.70
C LEU A 37 21.04 -14.57 4.02
N PHE A 38 19.81 -14.06 3.99
CA PHE A 38 19.14 -13.54 5.18
C PHE A 38 18.69 -14.65 6.13
N THR A 39 18.02 -15.69 5.63
CA THR A 39 17.51 -16.78 6.48
C THR A 39 18.60 -17.77 6.87
N GLY A 40 19.56 -18.02 5.98
CA GLY A 40 20.62 -19.00 6.23
C GLY A 40 21.87 -18.45 6.93
N ARG A 41 22.20 -17.16 6.74
CA ARG A 41 23.48 -16.60 7.25
C ARG A 41 23.34 -15.39 8.17
N CYS A 42 22.21 -14.68 8.12
CA CYS A 42 21.97 -13.51 8.96
C CYS A 42 20.99 -13.78 10.11
N GLY A 43 20.32 -14.94 10.12
CA GLY A 43 19.41 -15.34 11.21
C GLY A 43 18.01 -14.74 11.13
N TYR A 44 17.56 -14.34 9.94
CA TYR A 44 16.19 -13.85 9.74
C TYR A 44 15.23 -15.03 9.63
N SER A 45 14.02 -14.86 10.14
CA SER A 45 12.92 -15.80 9.96
C SER A 45 11.88 -15.25 9.00
N LYS A 46 11.15 -16.13 8.31
CA LYS A 46 9.99 -15.72 7.51
C LYS A 46 8.97 -15.06 8.44
N PHE A 47 8.52 -13.88 8.05
CA PHE A 47 7.60 -13.07 8.83
C PHE A 47 6.25 -12.96 8.12
N ARG A 48 6.19 -12.26 6.98
CA ARG A 48 4.93 -12.02 6.25
C ARG A 48 5.09 -12.27 4.75
N THR A 49 3.98 -12.37 4.05
CA THR A 49 3.94 -12.47 2.59
C THR A 49 2.90 -11.54 1.99
N PRO A 50 3.10 -10.21 2.08
CA PRO A 50 2.15 -9.28 1.49
C PRO A 50 2.16 -9.37 -0.05
N SER A 51 1.16 -8.72 -0.65
CA SER A 51 1.04 -8.56 -2.09
C SER A 51 1.08 -7.08 -2.43
N LEU A 52 2.06 -6.67 -3.24
CA LEU A 52 2.09 -5.36 -3.85
C LEU A 52 1.17 -5.34 -5.08
N LEU A 53 0.03 -4.68 -4.96
CA LEU A 53 -0.95 -4.52 -6.02
C LEU A 53 -0.77 -3.17 -6.72
N VAL A 54 -0.55 -3.20 -8.03
CA VAL A 54 -0.26 -1.99 -8.81
C VAL A 54 -1.30 -1.81 -9.91
N HIS A 55 -1.87 -0.62 -9.99
CA HIS A 55 -2.77 -0.22 -11.08
C HIS A 55 -2.17 0.94 -11.89
N PRO A 56 -2.05 0.79 -13.22
CA PRO A 56 -1.64 1.88 -14.09
C PRO A 56 -2.69 3.00 -14.13
N VAL A 57 -2.27 4.26 -14.17
CA VAL A 57 -3.19 5.38 -14.29
C VAL A 57 -3.48 5.64 -15.78
N HIS A 58 -4.72 5.38 -16.19
CA HIS A 58 -5.18 5.57 -17.56
C HIS A 58 -5.70 7.00 -17.84
N ALA A 59 -5.91 7.32 -19.11
CA ALA A 59 -6.55 8.58 -19.49
C ALA A 59 -8.06 8.56 -19.16
N HIS A 60 -8.72 7.41 -19.33
CA HIS A 60 -10.10 7.21 -18.88
C HIS A 60 -10.20 7.09 -17.35
N ARG A 61 -11.41 7.22 -16.82
CA ARG A 61 -11.69 7.07 -15.38
C ARG A 61 -12.13 5.65 -15.05
N LEU A 62 -11.68 5.15 -13.91
CA LEU A 62 -12.26 3.96 -13.29
C LEU A 62 -13.66 4.26 -12.77
N ARG A 63 -14.55 3.27 -12.85
CA ARG A 63 -15.91 3.38 -12.31
C ARG A 63 -15.85 3.13 -10.81
N VAL A 64 -16.19 4.14 -10.02
CA VAL A 64 -16.39 3.99 -8.58
C VAL A 64 -17.73 3.26 -8.33
N PRO A 65 -17.79 2.28 -7.41
CA PRO A 65 -19.05 1.66 -6.99
C PRO A 65 -20.10 2.69 -6.58
N ARG A 66 -21.31 2.60 -7.15
CA ARG A 66 -22.38 3.60 -6.93
C ARG A 66 -22.93 3.61 -5.50
N ARG A 67 -22.82 2.49 -4.78
CA ARG A 67 -23.24 2.35 -3.38
C ARG A 67 -22.25 2.96 -2.40
N ALA A 68 -21.08 3.39 -2.86
CA ALA A 68 -20.03 3.90 -1.99
C ALA A 68 -19.99 5.43 -2.03
N THR A 69 -19.97 6.06 -0.85
CA THR A 69 -19.69 7.48 -0.70
C THR A 69 -18.27 7.64 -0.13
N VAL A 70 -17.45 8.47 -0.77
CA VAL A 70 -16.06 8.71 -0.36
C VAL A 70 -15.91 10.10 0.23
N PHE A 71 -15.42 10.17 1.46
CA PHE A 71 -15.14 11.39 2.20
C PHE A 71 -13.63 11.59 2.32
N ARG A 72 -13.17 12.84 2.19
CA ARG A 72 -11.81 13.20 2.61
C ARG A 72 -11.85 13.60 4.08
N LEU A 73 -10.97 13.03 4.87
CA LEU A 73 -10.89 13.29 6.31
C LEU A 73 -9.91 14.42 6.61
N GLY A 74 -10.16 15.14 7.70
CA GLY A 74 -9.15 16.01 8.32
C GLY A 74 -8.10 15.16 9.05
N THR A 75 -6.88 15.67 9.19
CA THR A 75 -5.76 14.92 9.77
C THR A 75 -6.04 14.42 11.19
N GLY A 76 -6.66 15.23 12.05
CA GLY A 76 -7.01 14.81 13.41
C GLY A 76 -8.07 13.71 13.47
N ASP A 77 -9.07 13.74 12.56
CA ASP A 77 -10.05 12.67 12.43
C ASP A 77 -9.39 11.38 11.93
N ALA A 78 -8.56 11.49 10.90
CA ALA A 78 -7.82 10.37 10.31
C ALA A 78 -6.92 9.69 11.35
N GLU A 79 -6.17 10.46 12.13
CA GLU A 79 -5.30 9.94 13.21
C GLU A 79 -6.10 9.12 14.22
N ARG A 80 -7.23 9.65 14.72
CA ARG A 80 -8.09 8.91 15.65
C ARG A 80 -8.61 7.59 15.08
N LEU A 81 -9.06 7.60 13.82
CA LEU A 81 -9.53 6.38 13.16
C LEU A 81 -8.38 5.38 12.96
N TYR A 82 -7.21 5.85 12.53
CA TYR A 82 -6.03 5.01 12.37
C TYR A 82 -5.60 4.37 13.67
N SER A 83 -5.46 5.16 14.74
CA SER A 83 -5.12 4.64 16.07
C SER A 83 -6.16 3.63 16.56
N SER A 84 -7.46 3.92 16.39
CA SER A 84 -8.50 2.96 16.78
C SER A 84 -8.46 1.66 15.97
N ARG A 85 -8.11 1.72 14.69
CA ARG A 85 -8.14 0.55 13.79
C ARG A 85 -6.86 -0.27 13.81
N PHE A 86 -5.70 0.38 13.95
CA PHE A 86 -4.38 -0.20 13.71
C PHE A 86 -3.46 -0.20 14.93
N ALA A 87 -3.90 0.24 16.12
CA ALA A 87 -3.05 0.25 17.33
C ALA A 87 -2.37 -1.09 17.66
N HIS A 88 -2.93 -2.21 17.21
CA HIS A 88 -2.38 -3.55 17.41
C HIS A 88 -1.96 -4.24 16.10
N VAL A 89 -1.86 -3.47 15.00
CA VAL A 89 -1.38 -3.96 13.71
C VAL A 89 0.13 -3.73 13.62
N GLU A 90 0.81 -4.71 13.05
CA GLU A 90 2.27 -4.69 12.90
C GLU A 90 2.72 -3.51 12.05
N PHE A 91 3.84 -2.91 12.45
CA PHE A 91 4.43 -1.71 11.86
C PHE A 91 3.53 -0.46 11.87
N PHE A 92 2.45 -0.44 12.64
CA PHE A 92 1.69 0.79 12.82
C PHE A 92 2.55 1.85 13.54
N PRO A 93 2.80 3.01 12.92
CA PRO A 93 3.71 4.01 13.48
C PRO A 93 3.08 4.70 14.69
N ALA A 94 3.85 4.79 15.78
CA ALA A 94 3.44 5.55 16.96
C ALA A 94 3.23 7.05 16.66
N ASP A 95 3.87 7.56 15.59
CA ASP A 95 3.80 8.93 15.12
C ASP A 95 2.91 9.09 13.87
N ILE A 96 1.84 8.29 13.73
CA ILE A 96 0.95 8.33 12.57
C ILE A 96 0.47 9.76 12.21
N GLY A 97 0.22 10.63 13.19
CA GLY A 97 -0.15 12.04 12.95
C GLY A 97 0.90 12.81 12.14
N VAL A 98 2.20 12.53 12.35
CA VAL A 98 3.32 13.11 11.59
C VAL A 98 3.31 12.59 10.14
N VAL A 99 3.05 11.31 9.94
CA VAL A 99 2.95 10.71 8.60
C VAL A 99 1.79 11.35 7.81
N LEU A 100 0.62 11.49 8.45
CA LEU A 100 -0.56 12.10 7.84
C LEU A 100 -0.41 13.61 7.58
N GLY A 101 0.36 14.30 8.43
CA GLY A 101 0.68 15.72 8.28
C GLY A 101 1.81 16.03 7.29
N ASN A 102 2.46 15.01 6.75
CA ASN A 102 3.56 15.19 5.80
C ASN A 102 3.06 15.77 4.47
N HIS A 103 3.84 16.67 3.86
CA HIS A 103 3.54 17.27 2.56
C HIS A 103 3.41 16.27 1.40
N LEU A 104 4.03 15.09 1.52
CA LEU A 104 3.88 13.98 0.57
C LEU A 104 2.58 13.20 0.77
N SER A 105 1.93 13.33 1.93
CA SER A 105 0.60 12.76 2.11
C SER A 105 -0.45 13.61 1.41
N ILE A 106 -1.08 13.03 0.38
CA ILE A 106 -2.10 13.68 -0.44
C ILE A 106 -3.41 13.84 0.36
N GLY A 107 -3.66 12.89 1.26
CA GLY A 107 -4.79 12.93 2.20
C GLY A 107 -5.28 11.54 2.58
N THR A 108 -6.15 11.52 3.58
CA THR A 108 -6.86 10.32 4.06
C THR A 108 -8.30 10.36 3.63
N PHE A 109 -8.82 9.20 3.24
CA PHE A 109 -10.16 9.06 2.72
C PHE A 109 -10.87 7.89 3.39
N LEU A 110 -12.18 8.06 3.58
CA LEU A 110 -13.09 7.06 4.11
C LEU A 110 -14.16 6.77 3.06
N ALA A 111 -14.38 5.51 2.73
CA ALA A 111 -15.51 5.05 1.96
C ALA A 111 -16.52 4.36 2.87
N VAL A 112 -17.78 4.75 2.75
CA VAL A 112 -18.91 4.12 3.44
C VAL A 112 -19.85 3.52 2.40
N ILE A 113 -20.34 2.31 2.63
CA ILE A 113 -21.33 1.67 1.78
C ILE A 113 -22.73 2.02 2.29
N ASP A 114 -23.55 2.54 1.40
CA ASP A 114 -24.98 2.73 1.65
C ASP A 114 -25.67 1.36 1.68
N ASP A 115 -26.27 1.07 2.83
CA ASP A 115 -27.09 -0.11 3.11
C ASP A 115 -28.59 0.20 3.07
N GLY A 116 -28.97 1.41 2.64
CA GLY A 116 -30.37 1.86 2.58
C GLY A 116 -30.93 2.33 3.92
N SER A 117 -30.14 2.32 5.00
CA SER A 117 -30.55 2.81 6.33
C SER A 117 -30.55 4.35 6.45
N GLY A 118 -30.27 5.07 5.36
CA GLY A 118 -30.11 6.54 5.36
C GLY A 118 -28.82 7.02 6.05
N HIS A 119 -27.92 6.11 6.42
CA HIS A 119 -26.63 6.42 7.03
C HIS A 119 -25.53 6.76 6.00
N GLY A 120 -25.85 6.72 4.69
CA GLY A 120 -25.01 7.26 3.61
C GLY A 120 -24.89 8.79 3.60
N GLY A 121 -24.98 9.42 4.77
CA GLY A 121 -24.98 10.86 4.98
C GLY A 121 -23.58 11.46 5.11
N GLU A 122 -23.57 12.79 5.29
CA GLU A 122 -22.39 13.64 5.48
C GLU A 122 -21.43 13.12 6.55
N TRP A 123 -20.13 13.37 6.38
CA TRP A 123 -19.12 13.09 7.41
C TRP A 123 -19.36 13.96 8.65
N ARG A 124 -19.48 13.33 9.83
CA ARG A 124 -19.83 13.99 11.10
C ARG A 124 -18.72 13.93 12.17
N GLY A 125 -17.48 13.67 11.75
CA GLY A 125 -16.32 13.58 12.63
C GLY A 125 -16.06 12.18 13.18
N ALA A 126 -14.81 11.95 13.61
CA ALA A 126 -14.33 10.63 14.01
C ALA A 126 -15.00 10.10 15.28
N GLU A 127 -15.34 10.97 16.25
CA GLU A 127 -15.99 10.54 17.51
C GLU A 127 -17.33 9.84 17.26
N ARG A 128 -18.17 10.46 16.43
CA ARG A 128 -19.47 9.89 16.08
C ARG A 128 -19.32 8.60 15.27
N PHE A 129 -18.35 8.57 14.35
CA PHE A 129 -18.06 7.38 13.57
C PHE A 129 -17.64 6.20 14.45
N LEU A 130 -16.75 6.43 15.43
CA LEU A 130 -16.28 5.38 16.33
C LEU A 130 -17.38 4.92 17.30
N ALA A 131 -18.27 5.82 17.73
CA ALA A 131 -19.40 5.47 18.60
C ALA A 131 -20.47 4.63 17.88
N SER A 132 -20.69 4.87 16.58
CA SER A 132 -21.69 4.16 15.77
C SER A 132 -21.24 4.11 14.31
N PRO A 133 -20.33 3.19 13.97
CA PRO A 133 -19.82 3.08 12.61
C PRO A 133 -20.91 2.50 11.68
N PRO A 134 -20.90 2.87 10.39
CA PRO A 134 -21.79 2.26 9.41
C PRO A 134 -21.48 0.78 9.23
N ALA A 135 -22.45 0.01 8.72
CA ALA A 135 -22.35 -1.45 8.60
C ALA A 135 -21.18 -1.92 7.74
N SER A 136 -20.71 -1.13 6.77
CA SER A 136 -19.53 -1.46 5.96
C SER A 136 -18.78 -0.21 5.52
N TRP A 137 -17.47 -0.22 5.75
CA TRP A 137 -16.60 0.91 5.43
C TRP A 137 -15.16 0.47 5.17
N ALA A 138 -14.39 1.35 4.55
CA ALA A 138 -12.95 1.24 4.44
C ALA A 138 -12.31 2.64 4.53
N MET A 139 -11.07 2.72 5.01
CA MET A 139 -10.26 3.93 5.00
C MET A 139 -8.88 3.63 4.41
N ALA A 140 -8.28 4.63 3.78
CA ALA A 140 -6.90 4.57 3.31
C ALA A 140 -6.37 5.97 3.06
N SER A 141 -5.04 6.09 3.03
CA SER A 141 -4.34 7.35 2.73
C SER A 141 -3.49 7.22 1.48
N LEU A 142 -3.21 8.34 0.84
CA LEU A 142 -2.37 8.42 -0.34
C LEU A 142 -1.07 9.18 -0.07
N TRP A 143 0.00 8.69 -0.68
CA TRP A 143 1.35 9.24 -0.62
C TRP A 143 1.91 9.48 -2.02
N ASP A 144 2.53 10.63 -2.24
CA ASP A 144 3.20 10.98 -3.50
C ASP A 144 4.68 10.58 -3.49
N CYS A 145 5.00 9.39 -4.01
CA CYS A 145 6.39 8.95 -4.12
C CYS A 145 7.21 9.83 -5.09
N GLY A 146 6.54 10.58 -5.99
CA GLY A 146 7.19 11.48 -6.94
C GLY A 146 7.96 12.64 -6.31
N GLY A 147 7.70 12.96 -5.04
CA GLY A 147 8.48 13.91 -4.26
C GLY A 147 9.81 13.36 -3.73
N VAL A 148 10.02 12.04 -3.78
CA VAL A 148 11.23 11.36 -3.28
C VAL A 148 12.04 10.78 -4.44
N PHE A 149 11.39 10.05 -5.34
CA PHE A 149 12.07 9.39 -6.47
C PHE A 149 11.18 9.29 -7.71
N ARG A 150 11.81 8.97 -8.83
CA ARG A 150 11.13 8.62 -10.09
C ARG A 150 11.60 7.26 -10.56
N LEU A 151 10.67 6.51 -11.14
CA LEU A 151 10.91 5.19 -11.69
C LEU A 151 11.04 5.27 -13.21
N GLU A 152 11.79 4.33 -13.79
CA GLU A 152 11.91 4.18 -15.24
C GLU A 152 12.10 2.69 -15.57
N VAL A 153 11.19 2.13 -16.36
CA VAL A 153 11.30 0.76 -16.85
C VAL A 153 12.24 0.73 -18.05
N ARG A 154 13.43 0.17 -17.82
CA ARG A 154 14.45 -0.03 -18.86
C ARG A 154 14.36 -1.44 -19.46
N GLY A 155 15.03 -1.63 -20.60
CA GLY A 155 15.13 -2.94 -21.26
C GLY A 155 13.96 -3.33 -22.19
N ALA A 156 12.90 -2.52 -22.32
CA ALA A 156 11.84 -2.78 -23.29
C ALA A 156 12.26 -2.49 -24.74
N SER A 157 11.97 -3.41 -25.66
CA SER A 157 12.25 -3.26 -27.10
C SER A 157 11.48 -2.11 -27.74
N ARG A 158 11.99 -1.57 -28.86
CA ARG A 158 11.34 -0.47 -29.60
C ARG A 158 9.91 -0.79 -29.99
N VAL A 159 9.63 -2.03 -30.40
CA VAL A 159 8.28 -2.50 -30.75
C VAL A 159 7.34 -2.44 -29.54
N ARG A 160 7.77 -2.90 -28.36
CA ARG A 160 6.95 -2.83 -27.13
C ARG A 160 6.67 -1.37 -26.74
N ARG A 161 7.65 -0.49 -26.86
CA ARG A 161 7.50 0.95 -26.61
C ARG A 161 6.48 1.59 -27.57
N ALA A 162 6.56 1.27 -28.86
CA ALA A 162 5.62 1.75 -29.87
C ALA A 162 4.20 1.23 -29.63
N ALA A 163 4.04 -0.06 -29.33
CA ALA A 163 2.73 -0.63 -28.99
C ALA A 163 2.11 0.01 -27.75
N ALA A 164 2.91 0.26 -26.70
CA ALA A 164 2.47 0.98 -25.52
C ALA A 164 2.04 2.42 -25.87
N ALA A 165 2.82 3.15 -26.68
CA ALA A 165 2.47 4.50 -27.13
C ALA A 165 1.17 4.53 -27.95
N ALA A 166 0.94 3.55 -28.83
CA ALA A 166 -0.31 3.39 -29.56
C ALA A 166 -1.49 3.14 -28.61
N SER A 167 -1.33 2.23 -27.63
CA SER A 167 -2.38 1.95 -26.63
C SER A 167 -2.77 3.20 -25.83
N ARG A 168 -1.80 4.04 -25.45
CA ARG A 168 -2.06 5.33 -24.77
C ARG A 168 -2.79 6.32 -25.65
N SER A 169 -2.40 6.40 -26.91
CA SER A 169 -3.00 7.33 -27.87
C SER A 169 -4.47 6.97 -28.11
N LEU A 170 -4.75 5.67 -28.26
CA LEU A 170 -6.12 5.15 -28.38
C LEU A 170 -6.97 5.44 -27.14
N ASP A 171 -6.45 5.18 -25.94
CA ASP A 171 -7.16 5.47 -24.69
C ASP A 171 -7.45 6.97 -24.51
N ARG A 172 -6.54 7.85 -24.92
CA ARG A 172 -6.78 9.30 -24.90
C ARG A 172 -7.86 9.74 -25.88
N ALA A 173 -7.88 9.17 -27.09
CA ALA A 173 -8.81 9.52 -28.15
C ALA A 173 -10.21 8.93 -27.92
N ALA A 174 -10.30 7.71 -27.40
CA ALA A 174 -11.55 6.97 -27.22
C ALA A 174 -11.76 6.55 -25.76
N ARG A 175 -11.78 7.53 -24.86
CA ARG A 175 -11.94 7.32 -23.40
C ARG A 175 -13.18 6.51 -23.02
N TRP A 176 -14.23 6.55 -23.85
CA TRP A 176 -15.47 5.79 -23.65
C TRP A 176 -15.28 4.28 -23.80
N MET A 177 -14.29 3.83 -24.58
CA MET A 177 -13.94 2.41 -24.74
C MET A 177 -13.15 1.84 -23.56
N ARG A 178 -12.61 2.70 -22.67
CA ARG A 178 -11.84 2.31 -21.48
C ARG A 178 -10.73 1.29 -21.79
N VAL A 179 -9.98 1.58 -22.84
CA VAL A 179 -8.92 0.68 -23.30
C VAL A 179 -7.86 0.53 -22.21
N PRO A 180 -7.47 -0.71 -21.84
CA PRO A 180 -6.38 -0.93 -20.89
C PRO A 180 -5.05 -0.50 -21.53
N SER A 181 -4.65 0.75 -21.29
CA SER A 181 -3.47 1.37 -21.87
C SER A 181 -2.26 1.26 -20.95
N VAL A 182 -1.06 1.07 -21.51
CA VAL A 182 0.17 1.06 -20.72
C VAL A 182 0.67 2.50 -20.56
N PRO A 183 0.71 3.08 -19.34
CA PRO A 183 1.28 4.41 -19.11
C PRO A 183 2.71 4.52 -19.62
N ASP A 184 3.24 5.73 -19.71
CA ASP A 184 4.62 5.89 -20.15
C ASP A 184 5.61 5.55 -19.04
N PHE A 185 5.79 4.25 -18.81
CA PHE A 185 6.77 3.73 -17.86
C PHE A 185 8.21 3.77 -18.42
N PHE A 186 8.41 4.11 -19.69
CA PHE A 186 9.72 4.11 -20.34
C PHE A 186 10.46 5.46 -20.25
N SER A 187 9.82 6.45 -19.63
CA SER A 187 10.37 7.75 -19.26
C SER A 187 10.23 7.92 -17.74
N PRO A 188 11.05 8.75 -17.07
CA PRO A 188 10.94 8.95 -15.63
C PRO A 188 9.52 9.34 -15.17
N PHE A 189 8.90 8.50 -14.34
CA PHE A 189 7.54 8.67 -13.87
C PHE A 189 7.43 8.65 -12.34
N ALA A 190 6.39 9.31 -11.82
CA ALA A 190 6.00 9.25 -10.42
C ALA A 190 4.93 8.19 -10.21
N GLY A 191 4.95 7.53 -9.05
CA GLY A 191 3.89 6.66 -8.56
C GLY A 191 3.26 7.25 -7.30
N TRP A 192 2.01 6.88 -7.03
CA TRP A 192 1.40 7.11 -5.72
C TRP A 192 1.30 5.79 -4.96
N PHE A 193 1.52 5.84 -3.66
CA PHE A 193 1.39 4.69 -2.77
C PHE A 193 0.20 4.88 -1.84
N THR A 194 -0.66 3.88 -1.78
CA THR A 194 -1.80 3.82 -0.86
C THR A 194 -1.34 3.10 0.40
N TYR A 195 -1.51 3.72 1.56
CA TYR A 195 -1.08 3.16 2.83
C TYR A 195 -2.22 3.17 3.85
N GLY A 196 -2.08 2.35 4.89
CA GLY A 196 -3.08 2.20 5.94
C GLY A 196 -4.46 1.81 5.40
N LEU A 197 -4.52 0.85 4.46
CA LEU A 197 -5.78 0.32 3.99
C LEU A 197 -6.40 -0.55 5.09
N GLY A 198 -7.57 -0.14 5.58
CA GLY A 198 -8.31 -0.88 6.59
C GLY A 198 -9.81 -0.71 6.39
N GLY A 199 -10.60 -1.58 6.96
CA GLY A 199 -12.05 -1.52 6.84
C GLY A 199 -12.72 -2.60 7.67
N ASP A 200 -14.04 -2.49 7.80
CA ASP A 200 -14.85 -3.44 8.54
C ASP A 200 -16.23 -3.59 7.90
N GLY A 201 -16.85 -4.74 8.14
CA GLY A 201 -18.17 -5.11 7.61
C GLY A 201 -18.16 -5.99 6.35
N PRO A 202 -19.34 -6.58 6.00
CA PRO A 202 -19.47 -7.53 4.89
C PRO A 202 -19.10 -6.94 3.51
N ASP A 203 -19.35 -5.65 3.28
CA ASP A 203 -19.05 -4.95 2.03
C ASP A 203 -17.76 -4.11 2.13
N ALA A 204 -16.89 -4.32 3.13
CA ALA A 204 -15.65 -3.55 3.29
C ALA A 204 -14.73 -3.61 2.06
N ALA A 205 -14.65 -4.76 1.39
CA ALA A 205 -13.89 -4.89 0.15
C ALA A 205 -14.46 -4.03 -0.99
N LEU A 206 -15.79 -3.80 -1.03
CA LEU A 206 -16.42 -2.89 -1.99
C LEU A 206 -16.06 -1.42 -1.67
N ALA A 207 -15.99 -1.08 -0.38
CA ALA A 207 -15.52 0.24 0.06
C ALA A 207 -14.05 0.47 -0.31
N ALA A 208 -13.19 -0.54 -0.12
CA ALA A 208 -11.79 -0.49 -0.52
C ALA A 208 -11.62 -0.33 -2.04
N GLU A 209 -12.44 -1.04 -2.85
CA GLU A 209 -12.50 -0.83 -4.30
C GLU A 209 -12.87 0.61 -4.66
N ALA A 210 -13.84 1.20 -3.95
CA ALA A 210 -14.27 2.58 -4.17
C ALA A 210 -13.17 3.60 -3.85
N LEU A 211 -12.43 3.41 -2.74
CA LEU A 211 -11.26 4.23 -2.40
C LEU A 211 -10.21 4.13 -3.50
N PHE A 212 -9.79 2.91 -3.82
CA PHE A 212 -8.69 2.70 -4.75
C PHE A 212 -9.04 3.19 -6.17
N ALA A 213 -10.27 2.98 -6.63
CA ALA A 213 -10.74 3.54 -7.90
C ALA A 213 -10.75 5.08 -7.88
N SER A 214 -11.13 5.70 -6.76
CA SER A 214 -11.07 7.15 -6.57
C SER A 214 -9.63 7.66 -6.60
N PHE A 215 -8.70 6.93 -5.98
CA PHE A 215 -7.28 7.26 -5.96
C PHE A 215 -6.65 7.21 -7.35
N VAL A 216 -6.90 6.15 -8.12
CA VAL A 216 -6.47 6.06 -9.52
C VAL A 216 -7.04 7.22 -10.34
N ASN A 217 -8.29 7.61 -10.10
CA ASN A 217 -8.91 8.75 -10.77
C ASN A 217 -8.29 10.10 -10.39
N MET A 218 -7.89 10.28 -9.13
CA MET A 218 -7.21 11.48 -8.63
C MET A 218 -5.76 11.58 -9.15
N ALA A 219 -5.09 10.45 -9.33
CA ALA A 219 -3.71 10.37 -9.82
C ALA A 219 -3.55 10.78 -11.28
N ARG A 220 -4.65 10.92 -12.04
CA ARG A 220 -4.65 11.25 -13.47
C ARG A 220 -3.92 12.58 -13.72
N GLY A 221 -2.85 12.51 -14.52
CA GLY A 221 -2.01 13.67 -14.84
C GLY A 221 -0.95 14.00 -13.79
N ARG A 222 -0.87 13.25 -12.68
CA ARG A 222 0.07 13.47 -11.57
C ARG A 222 1.00 12.27 -11.34
N ALA A 223 0.47 11.06 -11.46
CA ALA A 223 1.23 9.82 -11.35
C ALA A 223 0.89 8.85 -12.50
N ALA A 224 1.82 7.96 -12.81
CA ALA A 224 1.63 6.92 -13.82
C ALA A 224 1.05 5.62 -13.25
N ALA A 225 1.15 5.40 -11.94
CA ALA A 225 0.60 4.23 -11.26
C ALA A 225 0.16 4.58 -9.84
N VAL A 226 -0.81 3.82 -9.32
CA VAL A 226 -1.15 3.77 -7.89
C VAL A 226 -0.87 2.35 -7.41
N ALA A 227 -0.13 2.23 -6.32
CA ALA A 227 0.19 0.96 -5.69
C ALA A 227 -0.42 0.88 -4.28
N VAL A 228 -0.62 -0.34 -3.79
CA VAL A 228 -0.95 -0.64 -2.40
C VAL A 228 -0.32 -1.97 -2.04
N GLU A 229 0.24 -2.08 -0.84
CA GLU A 229 0.73 -3.34 -0.32
C GLU A 229 -0.23 -3.85 0.77
N VAL A 230 -0.69 -5.09 0.63
CA VAL A 230 -1.73 -5.68 1.49
C VAL A 230 -1.31 -7.05 1.99
N ALA A 231 -1.70 -7.41 3.22
CA ALA A 231 -1.40 -8.72 3.76
C ALA A 231 -2.03 -9.84 2.90
N ALA A 232 -1.39 -11.02 2.85
CA ALA A 232 -1.90 -12.16 2.10
C ALA A 232 -3.33 -12.56 2.49
N CYS A 233 -3.67 -12.41 3.77
CA CYS A 233 -4.96 -12.81 4.33
C CYS A 233 -5.95 -11.65 4.43
N ASP A 234 -5.63 -10.48 3.88
CA ASP A 234 -6.51 -9.31 3.94
C ASP A 234 -7.73 -9.50 3.02
N PRO A 235 -8.97 -9.52 3.57
CA PRO A 235 -10.17 -9.69 2.77
C PRO A 235 -10.41 -8.53 1.79
N LEU A 236 -9.90 -7.33 2.08
CA LEU A 236 -10.07 -6.13 1.25
C LEU A 236 -9.39 -6.29 -0.12
N ARG A 237 -8.29 -7.06 -0.18
CA ARG A 237 -7.52 -7.27 -1.42
C ARG A 237 -8.35 -7.85 -2.56
N ARG A 238 -9.43 -8.57 -2.25
CA ARG A 238 -10.25 -9.33 -3.23
C ARG A 238 -10.86 -8.45 -4.32
N ARG A 239 -11.07 -7.16 -4.05
CA ARG A 239 -11.74 -6.23 -4.97
C ARG A 239 -10.87 -5.06 -5.41
N ILE A 240 -9.61 -5.00 -4.97
CA ILE A 240 -8.69 -3.92 -5.38
C ILE A 240 -8.37 -4.10 -6.87
N PRO A 241 -8.72 -3.13 -7.74
CA PRO A 241 -8.42 -3.22 -9.15
C PRO A 241 -6.91 -3.08 -9.35
N HIS A 242 -6.28 -4.03 -10.03
CA HIS A 242 -4.84 -4.01 -10.29
C HIS A 242 -4.48 -4.76 -11.58
N TRP A 243 -3.28 -4.51 -12.10
CA TRP A 243 -2.70 -5.25 -13.21
C TRP A 243 -1.74 -6.32 -12.71
N ARG A 244 -2.09 -7.59 -12.90
CA ARG A 244 -1.28 -8.74 -12.47
C ARG A 244 0.17 -8.70 -12.96
N ARG A 245 0.41 -8.17 -14.17
CA ARG A 245 1.77 -8.06 -14.74
C ARG A 245 2.65 -6.99 -14.09
N LEU A 246 2.05 -6.06 -13.35
CA LEU A 246 2.76 -5.01 -12.62
C LEU A 246 2.76 -5.25 -11.11
N SER A 247 1.99 -6.24 -10.65
CA SER A 247 1.80 -6.53 -9.23
C SER A 247 2.71 -7.68 -8.82
N CYS A 248 3.22 -7.64 -7.59
CA CYS A 248 3.90 -8.76 -6.95
C CYS A 248 2.92 -9.46 -6.02
N THR A 249 2.50 -10.68 -6.34
CA THR A 249 1.48 -11.38 -5.56
C THR A 249 2.05 -12.12 -4.35
N GLU A 250 3.37 -12.30 -4.29
CA GLU A 250 4.05 -13.10 -3.27
C GLU A 250 5.42 -12.49 -2.92
N ASP A 251 5.40 -11.27 -2.37
CA ASP A 251 6.57 -10.76 -1.66
C ASP A 251 6.78 -11.59 -0.40
N LEU A 252 8.04 -11.74 0.00
CA LEU A 252 8.43 -12.44 1.21
C LEU A 252 9.18 -11.47 2.10
N TRP A 253 8.56 -11.17 3.24
CA TRP A 253 9.15 -10.37 4.29
C TRP A 253 9.78 -11.30 5.31
N CYS A 254 11.05 -11.05 5.63
CA CYS A 254 11.78 -11.75 6.67
C CYS A 254 12.14 -10.76 7.78
N MET A 255 12.06 -11.21 9.03
CA MET A 255 12.33 -10.38 10.20
C MET A 255 13.33 -11.07 11.12
N LYS A 256 14.14 -10.26 11.79
CA LYS A 256 15.08 -10.65 12.83
C LYS A 256 14.90 -9.71 14.01
N ARG A 257 14.80 -10.27 15.21
CA ARG A 257 14.93 -9.51 16.45
C ARG A 257 16.40 -9.20 16.71
N LEU A 258 16.72 -7.95 17.00
CA LEU A 258 18.09 -7.48 17.24
C LEU A 258 18.45 -7.46 18.73
N ILE A 259 17.47 -7.18 19.59
CA ILE A 259 17.65 -7.12 21.04
C ILE A 259 17.32 -8.49 21.66
N GLY A 260 18.03 -8.88 22.73
CA GLY A 260 18.05 -10.23 23.33
C GLY A 260 16.70 -10.78 23.80
N GLU A 261 16.71 -12.02 24.33
CA GLU A 261 15.53 -12.71 24.84
C GLU A 261 14.89 -11.94 26.01
N ILE A 262 13.89 -11.13 25.70
CA ILE A 262 12.94 -10.59 26.68
C ILE A 262 11.75 -11.53 26.70
N ASP A 263 11.32 -11.95 27.89
CA ASP A 263 10.04 -12.63 28.12
C ASP A 263 8.90 -11.74 27.60
N GLY A 264 8.44 -11.99 26.38
CA GLY A 264 7.49 -11.12 25.69
C GLY A 264 7.10 -11.60 24.30
N TRP A 265 6.16 -10.88 23.69
CA TRP A 265 5.62 -11.16 22.35
C TRP A 265 6.67 -10.89 21.25
N ASP A 266 7.03 -11.91 20.48
CA ASP A 266 7.99 -11.80 19.38
C ASP A 266 7.29 -11.73 18.02
N TRP A 267 7.32 -10.55 17.37
CA TRP A 267 6.74 -10.37 16.03
C TRP A 267 7.32 -11.36 15.03
N ALA A 268 8.62 -11.67 15.09
CA ALA A 268 9.27 -12.59 14.16
C ALA A 268 8.72 -14.03 14.22
N ARG A 269 8.02 -14.39 15.31
CA ARG A 269 7.40 -15.71 15.54
C ARG A 269 5.88 -15.68 15.58
N SER A 270 5.27 -14.50 15.48
CA SER A 270 3.82 -14.34 15.55
C SER A 270 3.10 -14.88 14.30
N ALA A 271 1.88 -15.40 14.51
CA ALA A 271 1.04 -15.85 13.41
C ALA A 271 0.63 -14.66 12.50
N PRO A 272 0.56 -14.85 11.17
CA PRO A 272 0.15 -13.77 10.26
C PRO A 272 -1.24 -13.23 10.57
N GLY A 273 -1.34 -11.92 10.76
CA GLY A 273 -2.61 -11.22 10.90
C GLY A 273 -3.38 -11.07 9.58
N HIS A 274 -4.58 -10.51 9.68
CA HIS A 274 -5.41 -10.14 8.53
C HIS A 274 -5.02 -8.79 7.90
N SER A 275 -4.12 -8.05 8.52
CA SER A 275 -3.64 -6.76 8.04
C SER A 275 -2.18 -6.57 8.42
N ILE A 276 -1.50 -5.72 7.67
CA ILE A 276 -0.14 -5.23 7.94
C ILE A 276 -0.15 -3.75 7.60
N PHE A 277 0.47 -2.92 8.42
CA PHE A 277 0.68 -1.52 8.06
C PHE A 277 2.00 -1.41 7.31
N VAL A 278 2.00 -0.66 6.21
CA VAL A 278 3.24 -0.33 5.48
C VAL A 278 3.41 1.17 5.59
N ASP A 279 4.49 1.60 6.23
CA ASP A 279 4.76 3.02 6.41
C ASP A 279 5.16 3.64 5.06
N PRO A 280 4.45 4.65 4.56
CA PRO A 280 4.75 5.22 3.26
C PRO A 280 6.12 5.90 3.18
N ARG A 281 6.79 6.17 4.32
CA ARG A 281 8.17 6.67 4.38
C ARG A 281 9.21 5.63 3.98
N GLU A 282 8.84 4.35 3.99
CA GLU A 282 9.70 3.23 3.62
C GLU A 282 9.65 2.92 2.11
N VAL A 283 8.74 3.58 1.37
CA VAL A 283 8.46 3.36 -0.06
C VAL A 283 9.19 4.35 -0.94
#